data_AF-A0A4V6E2D8-F1
#
_entry.id   AF-A0A4V6E2D8-F1
#
_cell.length_a   1.000
_cell.length_b   1.000
_cell.length_c   1.000
_cell.angle_alpha   90.00
_cell.angle_beta   90.00
_cell.angle_gamma   90.00
#
_symmetry.space_group_name_H-M   'P 1'
#
loop_
_entity.id
_entity.type
_entity.pdbx_description
1 polymer ?
#
loop_
_entity_poly.entity_id
_entity_poly.type
_entity_poly.pdbx_seq_one_letter_code
_entity_poly.pdbx_strand_id
1 'polypeptide(L)' 'ALKADLADYYGEEINHSRLYQNLDILVEHDLVTQKPRDGRTNEYSLTDAARHAIQARRVWQARGETA' A
#
# COMPACT_ATOMS: atom_id res chain seq x y z
N ALA A 1 0.10 -13.91 0.19
CA ALA A 1 -0.73 -12.88 0.84
C ALA A 1 -0.78 -11.68 -0.09
N LEU A 2 -0.07 -10.55 0.16
CA LEU A 2 -0.27 -9.29 -0.56
C LEU A 2 -0.45 -9.36 -2.10
N LYS A 3 0.45 -10.03 -2.84
CA LYS A 3 0.32 -10.15 -4.32
C LYS A 3 -0.98 -10.87 -4.72
N ALA A 4 -1.32 -11.95 -4.01
CA ALA A 4 -2.53 -12.72 -4.26
C ALA A 4 -3.77 -11.89 -3.92
N ASP A 5 -3.77 -11.21 -2.77
CA ASP A 5 -4.88 -10.35 -2.35
C ASP A 5 -5.14 -9.21 -3.37
N LEU A 6 -4.07 -8.65 -3.95
CA LEU A 6 -4.18 -7.65 -5.02
C LEU A 6 -4.68 -8.26 -6.33
N ALA A 7 -4.23 -9.46 -6.69
CA ALA A 7 -4.70 -10.14 -7.90
C ALA A 7 -6.20 -10.45 -7.79
N ASP A 8 -6.65 -10.91 -6.64
CA ASP A 8 -8.06 -11.17 -6.37
C ASP A 8 -8.89 -9.87 -6.38
N TYR A 9 -8.36 -8.79 -5.80
CA TYR A 9 -9.04 -7.49 -5.78
C TYR A 9 -9.23 -6.88 -7.18
N TYR A 10 -8.20 -6.94 -8.02
CA TYR A 10 -8.27 -6.39 -9.38
C TYR A 10 -8.82 -7.39 -10.42
N GLY A 11 -8.93 -8.67 -10.06
CA GLY A 11 -9.36 -9.72 -10.98
C GLY A 11 -8.35 -10.03 -12.10
N GLU A 12 -7.08 -9.68 -11.89
CA GLU A 12 -6.01 -9.83 -12.90
C GLU A 12 -4.67 -10.25 -12.27
N GLU A 13 -3.77 -10.78 -13.09
CA GLU A 13 -2.43 -11.10 -12.62
C GLU A 13 -1.63 -9.83 -12.35
N ILE A 14 -1.12 -9.71 -11.12
CA ILE A 14 -0.27 -8.59 -10.74
C ILE A 14 1.17 -8.80 -11.22
N ASN A 15 1.69 -7.82 -11.95
CA ASN A 15 3.10 -7.79 -12.32
C ASN A 15 4.00 -7.61 -11.08
N HIS A 16 4.94 -8.53 -10.90
CA HIS A 16 5.82 -8.56 -9.73
C HIS A 16 6.78 -7.36 -9.65
N SER A 17 7.38 -6.97 -10.78
CA SER A 17 8.30 -5.83 -10.83
C SER A 17 7.59 -4.52 -10.51
N ARG A 18 6.39 -4.32 -11.05
CA ARG A 18 5.56 -3.14 -10.77
C ARG A 18 5.13 -3.08 -9.30
N LEU A 19 4.77 -4.23 -8.71
CA LEU A 19 4.41 -4.30 -7.30
C LEU A 19 5.57 -3.85 -6.41
N TYR A 20 6.78 -4.36 -6.62
CA TYR A 20 7.93 -3.96 -5.80
C TYR A 20 8.40 -2.53 -6.06
N GLN A 21 8.40 -2.04 -7.30
CA GLN A 21 8.67 -0.61 -7.55
C GLN A 21 7.70 0.30 -6.78
N ASN A 22 6.41 -0.04 -6.78
CA ASN A 22 5.44 0.76 -6.02
C ASN A 22 5.68 0.66 -4.51
N LEU A 23 6.04 -0.51 -3.99
CA LEU A 23 6.35 -0.68 -2.57
C LEU A 23 7.61 0.08 -2.17
N ASP A 24 8.64 0.09 -3.02
CA ASP A 24 9.88 0.84 -2.79
C ASP A 24 9.59 2.35 -2.74
N ILE A 25 8.79 2.87 -3.68
CA ILE A 25 8.34 4.28 -3.67
C ILE A 25 7.57 4.61 -2.37
N LEU A 26 6.69 3.71 -1.91
CA LEU A 26 5.97 3.92 -0.65
C LEU A 26 6.90 3.90 0.58
N VAL A 27 7.99 3.15 0.53
CA VAL A 27 9.04 3.15 1.56
C VAL A 27 9.85 4.44 1.52
N GLU A 28 10.24 4.90 0.33
CA GLU A 28 10.97 6.16 0.13
C GLU A 28 10.19 7.38 0.65
N HIS A 29 8.87 7.34 0.54
CA HIS A 29 7.98 8.38 1.08
C HIS A 29 7.60 8.21 2.56
N ASP A 30 8.18 7.25 3.28
CA ASP A 30 7.86 6.93 4.68
C ASP A 30 6.36 6.64 4.90
N LEU A 31 5.70 6.06 3.89
CA LEU A 31 4.30 5.63 3.97
C LEU A 31 4.19 4.17 4.38
N VAL A 32 5.21 3.38 4.06
CA VAL A 32 5.29 1.97 4.41
C VAL A 32 6.65 1.67 5.00
N THR A 33 6.69 0.86 6.06
CA THR A 33 7.91 0.25 6.56
C THR A 33 8.08 -1.13 5.96
N GLN A 34 9.32 -1.51 5.66
CA GLN A 34 9.70 -2.85 5.22
C GLN A 34 10.53 -3.53 6.31
N LYS A 35 10.21 -4.78 6.64
CA LYS A 35 11.01 -5.62 7.54
C LYS A 35 11.28 -6.97 6.90
N PRO A 36 12.53 -7.48 6.92
CA PRO A 36 12.82 -8.84 6.49
C PRO A 36 12.12 -9.84 7.42
N ARG A 37 11.34 -10.75 6.85
CA ARG A 37 10.71 -11.86 7.60
C ARG A 37 11.60 -13.10 7.60
N ASP A 38 12.17 -13.45 6.45
CA ASP A 38 12.96 -14.66 6.26
C ASP A 38 13.99 -14.56 5.11
N GLY A 39 14.70 -13.44 4.99
CA GLY A 39 15.78 -13.25 4.01
C GLY A 39 15.36 -13.25 2.53
N ARG A 40 14.14 -13.70 2.22
CA ARG A 40 13.53 -13.73 0.88
C ARG A 40 12.14 -13.10 0.86
N THR A 41 11.47 -13.07 2.01
CA THR A 41 10.16 -12.43 2.18
C THR A 41 10.31 -11.17 3.02
N ASN A 42 9.73 -10.08 2.52
CA ASN A 42 9.57 -8.84 3.27
C ASN A 42 8.13 -8.70 3.77
N GLU A 43 8.01 -8.25 5.02
CA GLU A 43 6.77 -7.75 5.59
C GLU A 43 6.68 -6.24 5.40
N TYR A 44 5.49 -5.78 5.03
CA TYR A 44 5.21 -4.36 4.81
C TYR A 44 4.13 -3.92 5.79
N SER A 45 4.30 -2.75 6.39
CA SER A 45 3.34 -2.19 7.35
C SER A 45 3.20 -0.69 7.17
N LEU A 46 1.96 -0.18 7.23
CA LEU A 46 1.69 1.25 7.15
C LEU A 46 2.34 2.00 8.32
N THR A 47 2.98 3.13 8.03
CA THR A 47 3.39 4.11 9.03
C THR A 47 2.20 4.90 9.56
N ASP A 48 2.40 5.64 10.64
CA ASP A 48 1.39 6.58 11.15
C ASP A 48 1.11 7.69 10.13
N ALA A 49 2.13 8.15 9.40
CA ALA A 49 1.98 9.13 8.32
C ALA A 49 1.02 8.63 7.24
N ALA A 50 1.15 7.38 6.80
CA ALA A 50 0.24 6.80 5.82
C ALA A 50 -1.19 6.63 6.37
N ARG A 51 -1.35 6.22 7.63
CA ARG A 51 -2.66 6.12 8.27
C ARG A 51 -3.38 7.46 8.28
N HIS A 52 -2.66 8.53 8.64
CA HIS A 52 -3.20 9.89 8.60
C HIS A 52 -3.55 10.34 7.17
N ALA A 53 -2.68 10.08 6.18
CA ALA A 53 -2.93 10.44 4.79
C ALA A 53 -4.18 9.74 4.21
N ILE A 54 -4.33 8.43 4.48
CA ILE A 54 -5.51 7.66 4.08
C ILE A 54 -6.77 8.22 4.75
N GLN A 55 -6.71 8.53 6.04
CA GLN A 55 -7.85 9.10 6.75
C GLN A 55 -8.23 10.49 6.23
N ALA A 56 -7.25 11.35 5.97
CA ALA A 56 -7.47 12.68 5.39
C ALA A 56 -8.14 12.57 4.02
N ARG A 57 -7.69 11.64 3.17
CA ARG A 57 -8.33 11.37 1.87
C ARG A 57 -9.77 10.90 2.02
N ARG A 58 -10.06 9.96 2.93
CA ARG A 58 -11.42 9.49 3.19
C ARG A 58 -12.35 10.62 3.63
N VAL A 59 -11.88 11.49 4.52
CA VAL A 59 -12.63 12.68 4.97
C VAL A 59 -12.88 13.63 3.81
N TRP A 60 -11.89 13.88 2.95
CA TRP A 60 -12.05 14.72 1.77
C TRP A 60 -13.09 14.15 0.79
N GLN A 61 -13.04 12.84 0.49
CA GLN A 61 -14.01 12.17 -0.38
C GLN A 61 -15.44 12.27 0.16
N ALA A 62 -15.63 11.98 1.45
CA ALA A 62 -16.94 12.06 2.09
C ALA A 62 -17.53 13.48 2.07
N ARG A 63 -16.68 14.52 2.17
CA ARG A 63 -17.11 15.92 2.06
C ARG A 63 -17.46 16.32 0.63
N GLY A 64 -16.76 15.76 -0.36
CA GLY A 64 -17.01 16.01 -1.79
C GLY A 64 -18.24 15.32 -2.34
N GLU A 65 -18.68 14.21 -1.75
CA GLU A 65 -19.93 13.50 -2.11
C GLU A 65 -21.19 14.18 -1.55
N THR A 66 -21.05 15.09 -0.57
CA THR A 66 -22.16 15.86 0.02
C THR A 66 -22.38 17.25 -0.59
N ALA A 67 -21.66 17.60 -1.67
CA ALA A 67 -21.75 18.91 -2.34
C ALA A 67 -22.59 18.85 -3.62
#